data_AF-A0A955F051-F1
#
_entry.id   AF-A0A955F051-F1
#
_cell.length_a   1.000
_cell.length_b   1.000
_cell.length_c   1.000
_cell.angle_alpha   90.00
_cell.angle_beta   90.00
_cell.angle_gamma   90.00
#
_symmetry.space_group_name_H-M   'P 1'
#
loop_
_entity.id
_entity.type
_entity.pdbx_description
1 polymer ?
#
loop_
_entity_poly.entity_id
_entity_poly.type
_entity_poly.pdbx_seq_one_letter_code
_entity_poly.pdbx_strand_id
1 'polypeptide(L)' 'LLEDFERKTGVPILLNTSFNVRGQPMVCTPEEAIETFLGTEIDDLVVGPCLVSKERA' A
#
# COMPACT_ATOMS: atom_id res chain seq x y z
N LEU A 1 7.80 9.01 7.06
CA LEU A 1 7.70 7.55 6.83
C LEU A 1 9.04 6.84 7.12
N LEU A 2 10.11 7.10 6.37
CA LEU A 2 11.39 6.39 6.57
C LEU A 2 12.01 6.61 7.96
N GLU A 3 11.97 7.84 8.49
CA GLU A 3 12.43 8.13 9.87
C GLU A 3 11.64 7.33 10.92
N ASP A 4 10.32 7.27 10.79
CA ASP A 4 9.45 6.49 11.68
C ASP A 4 9.71 4.99 11.56
N PHE A 5 10.00 4.52 10.35
CA PHE A 5 10.36 3.14 10.09
C PHE A 5 11.70 2.80 10.75
N GLU A 6 12.73 3.66 10.59
CA GLU A 6 14.02 3.52 11.27
C GLU A 6 13.88 3.49 12.79
N ARG A 7 13.08 4.38 13.39
CA ARG A 7 12.84 4.37 14.84
C ARG A 7 12.20 3.07 15.33
N LYS A 8 11.42 2.38 14.49
CA LYS A 8 10.74 1.12 14.84
C LYS A 8 11.59 -0.12 14.55
N THR A 9 12.36 -0.13 13.47
CA THR A 9 13.04 -1.33 12.95
C THR A 9 14.56 -1.28 13.05
N GLY A 10 15.15 -0.10 13.26
CA GLY A 10 16.60 0.14 13.17
C GLY A 10 17.14 0.14 11.73
N VAL A 11 16.29 0.00 10.72
CA VAL A 11 16.69 -0.07 9.30
C VAL A 11 15.89 0.96 8.49
N PRO A 12 16.52 2.01 7.93
CA PRO A 12 15.81 3.09 7.22
C PRO A 12 15.51 2.77 5.75
N ILE A 13 15.12 1.53 5.41
CA ILE A 13 14.97 1.07 4.02
C ILE A 13 13.58 0.44 3.80
N LEU A 14 12.90 0.86 2.73
CA LEU A 14 11.64 0.29 2.27
C LEU A 14 11.75 -0.14 0.80
N LEU A 15 11.07 -1.25 0.46
CA LEU A 15 10.84 -1.61 -0.94
C LEU A 15 9.66 -0.80 -1.47
N ASN A 16 9.90 0.00 -2.51
CA ASN A 16 8.87 0.76 -3.21
C ASN A 16 8.69 0.20 -4.62
N THR A 17 7.53 -0.40 -4.89
CA THR A 17 7.18 -0.93 -6.21
C THR A 17 5.91 -0.24 -6.73
N SER A 18 5.69 -0.29 -8.05
CA SER A 18 4.47 0.23 -8.66
C SER A 18 3.23 -0.37 -8.00
N PHE A 19 2.26 0.48 -7.67
CA PHE A 19 0.97 0.01 -7.19
C PHE A 19 0.06 -0.29 -8.38
N ASN A 20 0.10 -1.55 -8.81
CA ASN A 20 -0.68 -2.11 -9.91
C ASN A 20 -0.72 -3.64 -9.81
N VAL A 21 -1.54 -4.26 -10.68
CA VAL A 21 -1.44 -5.69 -10.99
C VAL A 21 -0.57 -5.86 -12.23
N ARG A 22 0.14 -7.00 -12.35
CA ARG A 22 1.01 -7.29 -13.49
C ARG A 22 0.28 -7.10 -14.82
N GLY A 23 0.83 -6.24 -15.68
CA GLY A 23 0.26 -5.94 -17.00
C GLY A 23 -0.74 -4.78 -17.01
N GLN A 24 -1.02 -4.16 -15.86
CA GLN A 24 -1.87 -2.98 -15.73
C GLN A 24 -1.03 -1.70 -15.48
N PRO A 25 -1.52 -0.52 -15.87
CA PRO A 25 -0.93 0.75 -15.46
C PRO A 25 -0.99 0.96 -13.94
N MET A 26 -0.23 1.93 -13.43
CA MET A 26 -0.35 2.36 -12.05
C MET A 26 -1.70 3.04 -11.80
N VAL A 27 -2.23 2.85 -10.60
CA VAL A 27 -3.47 3.51 -10.17
C VAL A 27 -3.31 5.03 -10.15
N CYS A 28 -4.35 5.74 -10.57
CA CYS A 28 -4.41 7.20 -10.68
C CYS A 28 -5.60 7.80 -9.92
N THR A 29 -6.56 6.99 -9.47
CA THR A 29 -7.73 7.43 -8.70
C THR A 29 -7.87 6.65 -7.37
N PRO A 30 -8.53 7.23 -6.35
CA PRO A 30 -8.87 6.49 -5.13
C PRO A 30 -9.68 5.22 -5.39
N GLU A 31 -10.59 5.26 -6.37
CA GLU A 31 -11.41 4.12 -6.77
C GLU A 31 -10.54 2.98 -7.32
N GLU A 32 -9.60 3.28 -8.24
CA GLU A 32 -8.65 2.30 -8.78
C GLU A 32 -7.74 1.72 -7.69
N ALA A 33 -7.32 2.53 -6.72
CA ALA A 33 -6.53 2.09 -5.57
C ALA A 33 -7.31 1.10 -4.69
N ILE A 34 -8.60 1.36 -4.45
CA ILE A 34 -9.48 0.46 -3.68
C ILE A 34 -9.71 -0.84 -4.45
N GLU A 35 -10.02 -0.78 -5.74
CA GLU A 35 -10.22 -1.97 -6.58
C GLU A 35 -8.96 -2.84 -6.63
N THR A 36 -7.80 -2.21 -6.86
CA THR A 36 -6.50 -2.91 -6.88
C THR A 36 -6.17 -3.51 -5.50
N PHE A 37 -6.42 -2.78 -4.42
CA PHE A 37 -6.22 -3.28 -3.06
C PHE A 37 -7.11 -4.49 -2.77
N LEU A 38 -8.41 -4.44 -3.07
CA LEU A 38 -9.34 -5.54 -2.85
C LEU A 38 -8.95 -6.79 -3.66
N GLY A 39 -8.43 -6.63 -4.87
CA GLY A 39 -8.00 -7.72 -5.75
C GLY A 39 -6.59 -8.29 -5.52
N THR A 40 -5.85 -7.83 -4.50
CA THR A 40 -4.47 -8.28 -4.21
C THR A 40 -4.33 -8.81 -2.78
N GLU A 41 -3.17 -9.38 -2.43
CA GLU A 41 -2.85 -9.82 -1.07
C GLU A 41 -2.28 -8.69 -0.19
N ILE A 42 -2.46 -7.43 -0.59
CA ILE A 42 -2.02 -6.30 0.22
C ILE A 42 -2.87 -6.24 1.50
N ASP A 43 -2.20 -6.09 2.63
CA ASP A 43 -2.81 -6.09 3.96
C ASP A 43 -3.54 -4.78 4.29
N ASP A 44 -2.86 -3.66 4.02
CA ASP A 44 -3.30 -2.31 4.38
C ASP A 44 -3.20 -1.36 3.19
N LEU A 45 -4.22 -0.53 3.02
CA LEU A 45 -4.27 0.57 2.06
C LEU A 45 -4.37 1.90 2.80
N VAL A 46 -3.42 2.80 2.52
CA VAL A 46 -3.46 4.20 2.96
C VAL A 46 -3.74 5.09 1.75
N VAL A 47 -4.89 5.77 1.75
CA VAL A 47 -5.29 6.72 0.69
C VAL A 47 -5.73 8.02 1.35
N GLY A 48 -4.93 9.07 1.16
CA GLY A 48 -5.13 10.33 1.88
C GLY A 48 -5.09 10.12 3.41
N PRO A 49 -6.07 10.65 4.18
CA PRO A 49 -6.13 10.49 5.63
C PRO A 49 -6.76 9.15 6.08
N CYS A 50 -7.15 8.28 5.15
CA CYS A 50 -7.85 7.03 5.44
C CYS A 50 -6.89 5.84 5.47
N LEU A 51 -7.05 4.96 6.47
CA LEU A 51 -6.41 3.65 6.55
C LEU A 51 -7.51 2.58 6.44
N VAL A 52 -7.34 1.64 5.52
CA VAL A 52 -8.22 0.48 5.34
C VAL A 52 -7.38 -0.78 5.51
N SER A 53 -7.84 -1.70 6.34
CA SER A 53 -7.18 -2.99 6.60
C SER A 53 -8.12 -4.11 6.18
N LYS A 54 -7.58 -5.17 5.56
CA LYS A 54 -8.36 -6.38 5.34
C LYS A 54 -8.51 -7.13 6.66
N GLU A 55 -9.75 -7.56 6.97
CA GLU A 55 -9.95 -8.56 8.01
C GLU A 55 -9.31 -9.86 7.57
N ARG A 56 -8.30 -10.30 8.31
CA ARG A 56 -7.69 -11.63 8.12
C ARG A 56 -8.60 -12.65 8.82
N ALA A 57 -9.08 -13.63 8.07
CA ALA A 57 -9.81 -14.78 8.61
C ALA A 57 -8.89 -15.72 9.41
#